data_AF-A0A7Y2DUN3-F1
#
_entry.id   AF-A0A7Y2DUN3-F1
#
_cell.length_a   1.000
_cell.length_b   1.000
_cell.length_c   1.000
_cell.angle_alpha   90.00
_cell.angle_beta   90.00
_cell.angle_gamma   90.00
#
_symmetry.space_group_name_H-M   'P 1'
#
loop_
_entity.id
_entity.type
_entity.pdbx_description
1 polymer ?
#
loop_
_entity_poly.entity_id
_entity_poly.type
_entity_poly.pdbx_seq_one_letter_code
_entity_poly.pdbx_strand_id
1 'polypeptide(L)'
;MSQHENIEIDPDATYESNVVGVKGIIYFGIGLFLLIVVTFGLMWVFQFWVLEDQALRYDEENRSPVSMSPEEMLPPEPRLQSAPGFGVDTENGRVGLELREPQAEYEVVRKEWERLWKNGQKKDGTVISMPIEEAKQKVVNEKTIKTASEADGKMVLKKSKTVVSGANSGR
;
A
#
# COMPACT_ATOMS: atom_id res chain seq x y z
N MET A 1 5.24 59.59 -31.26
CA MET A 1 5.79 59.88 -32.60
C MET A 1 5.89 58.55 -33.34
N SER A 2 4.90 58.22 -34.17
CA SER A 2 4.99 57.07 -35.09
C SER A 2 5.89 57.49 -36.25
N GLN A 3 7.01 56.79 -36.44
CA GLN A 3 7.76 56.89 -37.68
C GLN A 3 6.93 56.17 -38.75
N HIS A 4 6.41 56.93 -39.71
CA HIS A 4 5.86 56.36 -40.93
C HIS A 4 7.05 56.03 -41.82
N GLU A 5 7.40 54.75 -41.86
CA GLU A 5 8.37 54.21 -42.80
C GLU A 5 7.75 54.33 -44.20
N ASN A 6 8.46 54.97 -45.13
CA ASN A 6 8.01 55.06 -46.52
C ASN A 6 8.12 53.66 -47.12
N ILE A 7 6.98 53.01 -47.32
CA ILE A 7 6.91 51.72 -47.99
C ILE A 7 7.10 52.00 -49.49
N GLU A 8 8.31 51.74 -49.99
CA GLU A 8 8.55 51.73 -51.44
C GLU A 8 7.82 50.52 -52.04
N ILE A 9 6.82 50.80 -52.87
CA ILE A 9 6.04 49.77 -53.58
C ILE A 9 6.82 49.43 -54.85
N ASP A 10 7.47 48.28 -54.88
CA ASP A 10 8.11 47.73 -56.07
C ASP A 10 7.04 47.09 -56.98
N PRO A 11 6.72 47.68 -58.16
CA PRO A 11 5.67 47.18 -59.04
C PRO A 11 6.03 45.84 -59.71
N ASP A 12 7.30 45.41 -59.68
CA ASP A 12 7.74 44.15 -60.28
C ASP A 12 7.73 42.98 -59.27
N ALA A 13 7.48 43.25 -57.98
CA ALA A 13 7.36 42.22 -56.95
C ALA A 13 6.00 41.51 -57.02
N THR A 14 5.99 40.18 -57.14
CA THR A 14 4.74 39.37 -57.21
C THR A 14 4.05 39.18 -55.85
N TYR A 15 4.58 39.74 -54.77
CA TYR A 15 4.03 39.66 -53.42
C TYR A 15 4.26 40.97 -52.66
N GLU A 16 3.33 41.30 -51.76
CA GLU A 16 3.44 42.44 -50.84
C GLU A 16 4.35 42.08 -49.66
N SER A 17 5.37 42.89 -49.39
CA SER A 17 6.24 42.69 -48.22
C SER A 17 5.49 43.04 -46.94
N ASN A 18 4.96 42.04 -46.24
CA ASN A 18 4.30 42.25 -44.96
C ASN A 18 5.36 42.40 -43.85
N VAL A 19 5.70 43.65 -43.51
CA VAL A 19 6.62 43.95 -42.40
C VAL A 19 5.88 43.75 -41.09
N VAL A 20 5.92 42.51 -40.57
CA VAL A 20 5.32 42.18 -39.28
C VAL A 20 6.08 42.91 -38.17
N GLY A 21 5.37 43.68 -37.35
CA GLY A 21 5.92 44.37 -36.18
C GLY A 21 6.31 43.42 -35.05
N VAL A 22 7.32 42.57 -35.26
CA VAL A 22 7.77 41.51 -34.34
C VAL A 22 8.06 42.08 -32.94
N LYS A 23 8.62 43.30 -32.86
CA LYS A 23 8.89 43.98 -31.59
C LYS A 23 7.62 44.19 -30.75
N GLY A 24 6.51 44.59 -31.38
CA GLY A 24 5.23 44.80 -30.69
C GLY A 24 4.65 43.51 -30.13
N ILE A 25 4.75 42.43 -30.91
CA ILE A 25 4.29 41.08 -30.52
C ILE A 25 5.12 40.56 -29.34
N ILE A 26 6.44 40.79 -29.35
CA ILE A 26 7.32 40.40 -28.24
C ILE A 26 6.97 41.16 -26.96
N TYR A 27 6.82 42.49 -27.03
CA TYR A 27 6.44 43.27 -25.84
C TYR A 27 5.05 42.88 -25.31
N PHE A 28 4.10 42.59 -26.21
CA PHE A 28 2.78 42.10 -25.83
C PHE A 28 2.85 40.74 -25.13
N GLY A 29 3.64 39.80 -25.67
CA GLY A 29 3.85 38.48 -25.06
C GLY A 29 4.49 38.56 -23.68
N ILE A 30 5.52 39.40 -23.52
CA ILE A 30 6.16 39.64 -22.22
C ILE A 30 5.18 40.26 -21.22
N GLY A 31 4.41 41.26 -21.65
CA GLY A 31 3.40 41.89 -20.80
C GLY A 31 2.31 40.92 -20.35
N LEU A 32 1.82 40.06 -21.26
CA LEU A 32 0.85 39.03 -20.93
C LEU A 32 1.42 37.99 -19.97
N PHE A 33 2.66 37.56 -20.19
CA PHE A 33 3.33 36.62 -19.29
C PHE A 33 3.50 37.21 -17.88
N LEU A 34 3.93 38.47 -17.77
CA LEU A 34 4.06 39.17 -16.49
C LEU A 34 2.72 39.27 -15.76
N LEU A 35 1.65 39.60 -16.48
CA LEU A 35 0.30 39.65 -15.91
C LEU A 35 -0.11 38.30 -15.32
N ILE A 36 0.13 37.20 -16.05
CA ILE A 36 -0.17 35.84 -15.59
C ILE A 36 0.61 35.52 -14.31
N VAL A 37 1.92 35.78 -14.29
CA VAL A 37 2.73 35.51 -13.09
C VAL A 37 2.22 36.31 -11.89
N VAL A 38 1.86 37.58 -12.09
CA VAL A 38 1.31 38.43 -11.04
C VAL A 38 -0.04 37.91 -10.53
N THR A 39 -0.95 37.50 -11.41
CA THR A 39 -2.27 36.98 -11.00
C THR A 39 -2.15 35.66 -10.24
N PHE A 40 -1.29 34.73 -10.69
CA PHE A 40 -1.02 33.50 -9.96
C PHE A 40 -0.33 33.76 -8.61
N GLY A 41 0.60 34.72 -8.55
CA GLY A 41 1.23 35.13 -7.29
C GLY A 41 0.23 35.70 -6.29
N LEU A 42 -0.66 36.59 -6.75
CA LEU A 42 -1.76 37.13 -5.94
C LEU A 42 -2.72 36.04 -5.47
N MET A 43 -3.09 35.11 -6.34
CA MET A 43 -3.96 33.99 -5.99
C MET A 43 -3.29 33.07 -4.95
N TRP A 44 -2.01 32.79 -5.08
CA TRP A 44 -1.24 31.99 -4.12
C TRP A 44 -1.18 32.65 -2.74
N VAL A 45 -0.91 33.96 -2.70
CA VAL A 45 -0.93 34.74 -1.46
C VAL A 45 -2.33 34.75 -0.84
N PHE A 46 -3.38 34.98 -1.64
CA PHE A 46 -4.75 34.99 -1.13
C PHE A 46 -5.16 33.61 -0.57
N GLN A 47 -4.79 32.52 -1.25
CA GLN A 47 -5.08 31.17 -0.78
C GLN A 47 -4.44 30.88 0.58
N PHE A 48 -3.13 31.14 0.73
CA PHE A 48 -2.39 30.82 1.95
C PHE A 48 -2.72 31.74 3.12
N TRP A 49 -2.89 33.04 2.87
CA TRP A 49 -3.04 34.01 3.96
C TRP A 49 -4.49 34.26 4.37
N VAL A 50 -5.46 34.06 3.46
CA VAL A 50 -6.86 34.43 3.70
C VAL A 50 -7.77 33.22 3.70
N LEU A 51 -7.63 32.31 2.73
CA LEU A 51 -8.55 31.18 2.60
C LEU A 51 -8.22 30.00 3.51
N GLU A 52 -6.96 29.74 3.82
CA GLU A 52 -6.58 28.65 4.72
C GLU A 52 -7.09 28.87 6.16
N ASP A 53 -6.93 30.09 6.70
CA ASP A 53 -7.46 30.45 8.02
C ASP A 53 -9.00 30.43 8.04
N GLN A 54 -9.64 30.89 6.96
CA GLN A 54 -11.10 30.83 6.85
C GLN A 54 -11.62 29.39 6.70
N ALA A 55 -10.95 28.52 5.95
CA ALA A 55 -11.37 27.13 5.77
C ALA A 55 -11.33 26.37 7.11
N LEU A 56 -10.25 26.55 7.88
CA LEU A 56 -10.12 25.93 9.20
C LEU A 56 -11.23 26.40 10.16
N ARG A 57 -11.57 27.69 10.13
CA ARG A 57 -12.61 28.26 10.98
C ARG A 57 -14.03 27.92 10.50
N TYR A 58 -14.23 27.82 9.19
CA TYR A 58 -15.53 27.47 8.59
C TYR A 58 -15.91 26.02 8.87
N ASP A 59 -14.96 25.09 8.91
CA ASP A 59 -15.19 23.70 9.32
C ASP A 59 -15.57 23.58 10.79
N GLU A 60 -15.04 24.47 11.65
CA GLU A 60 -15.38 24.49 13.08
C GLU A 60 -16.72 25.18 13.35
N GLU A 61 -17.03 26.28 12.65
CA GLU A 61 -18.25 27.07 12.81
C GLU A 61 -19.48 26.49 12.08
N ASN A 62 -19.28 25.83 10.92
CA ASN A 62 -20.37 25.16 10.17
C ASN A 62 -20.44 23.66 10.44
N ARG A 63 -19.82 23.17 11.51
CA ARG A 63 -20.11 21.83 12.02
C ARG A 63 -21.59 21.77 12.33
N SER A 64 -22.31 20.98 11.53
CA SER A 64 -23.73 20.76 11.75
C SER A 64 -23.92 20.30 13.20
N PRO A 65 -24.93 20.79 13.95
CA PRO A 65 -25.19 20.28 15.30
C PRO A 65 -25.53 18.77 15.30
N VAL A 66 -25.69 18.16 14.12
CA VAL A 66 -25.90 16.73 13.88
C VAL A 66 -24.68 16.03 13.27
N SER A 67 -23.59 16.74 12.93
CA SER A 67 -22.37 16.11 12.45
C SER A 67 -21.67 15.43 13.63
N MET A 68 -21.69 14.10 13.63
CA MET A 68 -21.05 13.30 14.64
C MET A 68 -19.54 13.51 14.62
N SER A 69 -18.93 13.61 15.80
CA SER A 69 -17.49 13.54 15.91
C SER A 69 -16.99 12.17 15.40
N PRO A 70 -15.73 12.06 14.93
CA PRO A 70 -15.16 10.76 14.54
C PRO A 70 -15.25 9.71 15.65
N GLU A 71 -15.31 10.13 16.92
CA GLU A 71 -15.47 9.28 18.09
C GLU A 71 -16.93 8.86 18.31
N GLU A 72 -17.91 9.73 18.02
CA GLU A 72 -19.35 9.44 18.06
C GLU A 72 -19.81 8.55 16.91
N MET A 73 -19.07 8.53 15.79
CA MET A 73 -19.29 7.60 14.69
C MET A 73 -18.87 6.16 15.04
N LEU A 74 -18.08 5.96 16.08
CA LEU A 74 -17.67 4.62 16.50
C LEU A 74 -18.84 3.94 17.23
N PRO A 75 -19.12 2.67 16.95
CA PRO A 75 -20.12 1.92 17.70
C PRO A 75 -19.77 1.92 19.21
N PRO A 76 -20.79 1.98 20.09
CA PRO A 76 -20.59 2.02 21.52
C PRO A 76 -19.81 0.79 22.00
N GLU A 77 -18.98 0.96 23.03
CA GLU A 77 -18.26 -0.16 23.64
C GLU A 77 -19.24 -1.13 24.33
N PRO A 78 -19.03 -2.46 24.31
CA PRO A 78 -17.83 -3.17 23.88
C PRO A 78 -17.75 -3.35 22.37
N ARG A 79 -16.68 -2.85 21.76
CA ARG A 79 -16.42 -3.02 20.33
C ARG A 79 -16.33 -4.50 20.03
N LEU A 80 -16.79 -4.91 18.84
CA LEU A 80 -16.41 -6.22 18.29
C LEU A 80 -14.89 -6.32 18.44
N GLN A 81 -14.39 -7.39 19.08
CA GLN A 81 -12.95 -7.64 19.17
C GLN A 81 -12.36 -7.36 17.79
N SER A 82 -11.48 -6.36 17.70
CA SER A 82 -10.83 -6.00 16.45
C SER A 82 -10.30 -7.29 15.86
N ALA A 83 -10.94 -7.78 14.80
CA ALA A 83 -10.47 -8.98 14.14
C ALA A 83 -9.02 -8.65 13.77
N PRO A 84 -8.04 -9.45 14.21
CA PRO A 84 -6.66 -9.14 13.90
C PRO A 84 -6.57 -9.02 12.39
N GLY A 85 -6.20 -7.83 11.91
CA GLY A 85 -6.29 -7.45 10.50
C GLY A 85 -5.46 -8.36 9.60
N PHE A 86 -5.44 -8.08 8.30
CA PHE A 86 -4.73 -8.92 7.34
C PHE A 86 -3.23 -8.99 7.71
N GLY A 87 -2.74 -10.18 8.06
CA GLY A 87 -1.38 -10.34 8.59
C GLY A 87 -1.02 -11.78 8.93
N VAL A 88 0.28 -12.05 8.99
CA VAL A 88 0.84 -13.38 9.26
C VAL A 88 1.52 -13.39 10.63
N ASP A 89 1.19 -14.37 11.46
CA ASP A 89 1.84 -14.57 12.74
C ASP A 89 3.18 -15.28 12.53
N THR A 90 4.28 -14.59 12.83
CA THR A 90 5.65 -15.10 12.76
C THR A 90 6.19 -15.31 14.19
N GLU A 91 7.31 -16.03 14.35
CA GLU A 91 7.96 -16.19 15.66
C GLU A 91 8.29 -14.85 16.35
N ASN A 92 8.61 -13.81 15.56
CA ASN A 92 8.92 -12.46 16.06
C ASN A 92 7.67 -11.59 16.29
N GLY A 93 6.47 -12.13 16.12
CA GLY A 93 5.21 -11.40 16.23
C GLY A 93 4.43 -11.34 14.91
N ARG A 94 3.27 -10.68 14.95
CA ARG A 94 2.37 -10.53 13.79
C ARG A 94 2.88 -9.46 12.84
N VAL A 95 3.03 -9.82 11.57
CA VAL A 95 3.38 -8.88 10.49
C VAL A 95 2.09 -8.41 9.82
N GLY A 96 1.79 -7.11 9.91
CA GLY A 96 0.64 -6.49 9.25
C GLY A 96 0.85 -6.34 7.74
N LEU A 97 -0.15 -6.72 6.95
CA LEU A 97 -0.10 -6.77 5.48
C LEU A 97 -1.20 -5.93 4.81
N GLU A 98 -1.89 -5.07 5.55
CA GLU A 98 -3.13 -4.38 5.15
C GLU A 98 -2.99 -3.47 3.91
N LEU A 99 -1.80 -2.97 3.62
CA LEU A 99 -1.49 -2.07 2.50
C LEU A 99 -0.43 -2.63 1.53
N ARG A 100 -0.13 -3.93 1.64
CA ARG A 100 0.90 -4.57 0.82
C ARG A 100 0.30 -5.24 -0.41
N GLU A 101 1.18 -5.59 -1.35
CA GLU A 101 0.81 -6.37 -2.51
C GLU A 101 0.13 -7.69 -2.12
N PRO A 102 -0.81 -8.21 -2.93
CA PRO A 102 -1.52 -9.46 -2.63
C PRO A 102 -0.59 -10.67 -2.36
N GLN A 103 0.62 -10.66 -2.91
CA GLN A 103 1.59 -11.75 -2.76
C GLN A 103 2.44 -11.65 -1.49
N ALA A 104 2.35 -10.56 -0.73
CA ALA A 104 3.20 -10.30 0.42
C ALA A 104 3.05 -11.35 1.53
N GLU A 105 1.87 -11.93 1.68
CA GLU A 105 1.62 -13.05 2.60
C GLU A 105 2.51 -14.25 2.27
N TYR A 106 2.49 -14.68 1.01
CA TYR A 106 3.29 -15.80 0.52
C TYR A 106 4.78 -15.55 0.70
N GLU A 107 5.26 -14.33 0.43
CA GLU A 107 6.66 -14.00 0.60
C GLU A 107 7.13 -14.10 2.05
N VAL A 108 6.33 -13.61 2.99
CA VAL A 108 6.64 -13.66 4.43
C VAL A 108 6.69 -15.12 4.89
N VAL A 109 5.68 -15.90 4.54
CA VAL A 109 5.63 -17.34 4.87
C VAL A 109 6.80 -18.10 4.24
N ARG A 110 7.13 -17.81 2.97
CA ARG A 110 8.25 -18.46 2.28
C ARG A 110 9.59 -18.16 2.94
N LYS A 111 9.84 -16.91 3.31
CA LYS A 111 11.07 -16.51 4.03
C LYS A 111 11.20 -17.23 5.36
N GLU A 112 10.10 -17.35 6.09
CA GLU A 112 10.07 -18.05 7.36
C GLU A 112 10.36 -19.55 7.18
N TRP A 113 9.75 -20.18 6.17
CA TRP A 113 10.05 -21.55 5.81
C TRP A 113 11.50 -21.77 5.39
N GLU A 114 12.08 -20.88 4.58
CA GLU A 114 13.50 -20.97 4.21
C GLU A 114 14.42 -20.85 5.44
N ARG A 115 14.07 -19.99 6.40
CA ARG A 115 14.79 -19.85 7.68
C ARG A 115 14.73 -21.15 8.48
N LEU A 116 13.53 -21.71 8.65
CA LEU A 116 13.30 -22.97 9.36
C LEU A 116 14.00 -24.14 8.66
N TRP A 117 14.00 -24.18 7.34
CA TRP A 117 14.66 -25.23 6.57
C TRP A 117 16.18 -25.24 6.80
N LYS A 118 16.80 -24.05 6.84
CA LYS A 118 18.25 -23.89 6.98
C LYS A 118 18.73 -24.11 8.41
N ASN A 119 18.00 -23.58 9.38
CA ASN A 119 18.48 -23.48 10.76
C ASN A 119 17.71 -24.37 11.76
N GLY A 120 16.54 -24.88 11.37
CA GLY A 120 15.59 -25.50 12.30
C GLY A 120 14.99 -24.49 13.28
N GLN A 121 14.24 -25.01 14.25
CA GLN A 121 13.63 -24.24 15.33
C GLN A 121 13.68 -25.02 16.64
N LYS A 122 14.04 -24.31 17.71
CA LYS A 122 14.02 -24.82 19.08
C LYS A 122 13.17 -23.90 19.93
N LYS A 123 12.20 -24.46 20.65
CA LYS A 123 11.36 -23.72 21.59
C LYS A 123 11.50 -24.37 22.95
N ASP A 124 11.85 -23.58 23.97
CA ASP A 124 11.95 -24.02 25.37
C ASP A 124 12.82 -25.28 25.55
N GLY A 125 13.95 -25.35 24.83
CA GLY A 125 14.88 -26.50 24.86
C GLY A 125 14.43 -27.72 24.03
N THR A 126 13.20 -27.73 23.54
CA THR A 126 12.67 -28.77 22.66
C THR A 126 12.94 -28.42 21.20
N VAL A 127 13.57 -29.32 20.45
CA VAL A 127 13.79 -29.15 19.01
C VAL A 127 12.48 -29.47 18.28
N ILE A 128 11.83 -28.45 17.70
CA ILE A 128 10.59 -28.60 16.94
C ILE A 128 10.91 -29.03 15.51
N SER A 129 11.87 -28.36 14.89
CA SER A 129 12.33 -28.65 13.53
C SER A 129 13.86 -28.59 13.46
N MET A 130 14.43 -29.41 12.58
CA MET A 130 15.87 -29.42 12.31
C MET A 130 16.13 -29.67 10.82
N PRO A 131 17.27 -29.20 10.28
CA PRO A 131 17.66 -29.48 8.91
C PRO A 131 17.74 -30.98 8.64
N ILE A 132 17.37 -31.38 7.42
CA ILE A 132 17.27 -32.80 7.03
C ILE A 132 18.59 -33.56 7.24
N GLU A 133 19.74 -32.92 7.01
CA GLU A 133 21.04 -33.58 7.15
C GLU A 133 21.41 -33.81 8.62
N GLU A 134 21.10 -32.85 9.50
CA GLU A 134 21.24 -33.03 10.95
C GLU A 134 20.29 -34.11 11.46
N ALA A 135 19.05 -34.14 10.93
CA ALA A 135 18.07 -35.16 11.27
C ALA A 135 18.55 -36.57 10.91
N LYS A 136 19.12 -36.75 9.71
CA LYS A 136 19.70 -38.04 9.29
C LYS A 136 20.83 -38.48 10.21
N GLN A 137 21.77 -37.59 10.52
CA GLN A 137 22.88 -37.90 11.42
C GLN A 137 22.37 -38.30 12.81
N LYS A 138 21.40 -37.53 13.34
CA LYS A 138 20.79 -37.82 14.64
C LYS A 138 20.08 -39.18 14.64
N VAL A 139 19.32 -39.51 13.60
CA VAL A 139 18.68 -40.82 13.44
C VAL A 139 19.69 -41.97 13.41
N VAL A 140 20.78 -41.83 12.66
CA VAL A 140 21.83 -42.86 12.56
C VAL A 140 22.54 -43.06 13.90
N ASN A 141 22.81 -41.96 14.61
CA ASN A 141 23.49 -41.99 15.91
C ASN A 141 22.58 -42.54 17.01
N GLU A 142 21.31 -42.12 17.05
CA GLU A 142 20.39 -42.48 18.13
C GLU A 142 19.80 -43.87 17.95
N LYS A 143 19.80 -44.48 16.74
CA LYS A 143 19.29 -45.84 16.42
C LYS A 143 17.91 -46.17 17.04
N THR A 144 17.14 -45.17 17.46
CA THR A 144 15.91 -45.30 18.27
C THR A 144 14.68 -44.86 17.49
N ILE A 145 14.69 -45.04 16.17
CA ILE A 145 13.41 -45.12 15.47
C ILE A 145 12.77 -46.43 15.92
N LYS A 146 11.88 -46.35 16.92
CA LYS A 146 10.91 -47.40 17.21
C LYS A 146 10.02 -47.50 15.97
N THR A 147 10.41 -48.31 14.99
CA THR A 147 9.47 -48.80 13.98
C THR A 147 8.30 -49.40 14.75
N ALA A 148 7.10 -48.86 14.54
CA ALA A 148 5.90 -49.31 15.24
C ALA A 148 5.84 -50.83 15.15
N SER A 149 5.74 -51.49 16.31
CA SER A 149 5.52 -52.93 16.35
C SER A 149 4.27 -53.26 15.54
N GLU A 150 4.26 -54.39 14.83
CA GLU A 150 3.10 -54.85 14.05
C GLU A 150 1.81 -54.88 14.91
N ALA A 151 1.95 -55.07 16.22
CA ALA A 151 0.87 -55.01 17.19
C ALA A 151 0.26 -53.60 17.35
N ASP A 152 1.09 -52.56 17.39
CA ASP A 152 0.64 -51.16 17.52
C ASP A 152 -0.07 -50.70 16.24
N GLY A 153 0.45 -51.08 15.08
CA GLY A 153 -0.20 -50.83 13.79
C GLY A 153 -1.59 -51.47 13.69
N LYS A 154 -1.74 -52.70 14.17
CA LYS A 154 -3.04 -53.39 14.22
C LYS A 154 -4.02 -52.72 15.19
N MET A 155 -3.56 -52.18 16.32
CA MET A 155 -4.42 -51.42 17.24
C MET A 155 -4.93 -50.11 16.65
N VAL A 156 -4.07 -49.35 15.96
CA VAL A 156 -4.46 -48.10 15.31
C VAL A 156 -5.49 -48.37 14.20
N LEU A 157 -5.26 -49.41 13.39
CA LEU A 157 -6.20 -49.84 12.35
C LEU A 157 -7.55 -50.32 12.93
N LYS A 158 -7.55 -50.95 14.10
CA LYS A 158 -8.78 -51.37 14.77
C LYS A 158 -9.56 -50.15 15.30
N LYS A 159 -8.86 -49.14 15.85
CA LYS A 159 -9.47 -47.88 16.29
C LYS A 159 -10.06 -47.07 15.13
N SER A 160 -9.38 -47.02 13.97
CA SER A 160 -9.91 -46.28 12.81
C SER A 160 -11.20 -46.89 12.28
N LYS A 161 -11.33 -48.22 12.32
CA LYS A 161 -12.55 -48.94 11.93
C LYS A 161 -13.74 -48.71 12.87
N THR A 162 -13.51 -48.26 14.11
CA THR A 162 -14.57 -47.99 15.09
C THR A 162 -15.10 -46.56 15.06
N VAL A 163 -14.43 -45.63 14.35
CA VAL A 163 -14.93 -44.26 14.22
C VAL A 163 -15.96 -44.23 13.09
N VAL A 164 -17.24 -44.13 13.46
CA VAL A 164 -18.32 -43.87 12.51
C VAL A 164 -18.24 -42.40 12.11
N SER A 165 -17.92 -42.14 10.85
CA SER A 165 -17.97 -40.78 10.29
C SER A 165 -19.40 -40.25 10.36
N GLY A 166 -19.60 -39.13 11.06
CA GLY A 166 -20.88 -38.43 11.16
C GLY A 166 -21.26 -37.64 9.90
N ALA A 167 -20.72 -37.98 8.73
CA ALA A 167 -21.06 -37.35 7.46
C ALA A 167 -22.50 -37.72 7.07
N ASN A 168 -23.46 -36.99 7.64
CA ASN A 168 -24.85 -37.02 7.24
C ASN A 168 -24.99 -36.26 5.91
N SER A 169 -25.12 -36.98 4.80
CA SER A 169 -25.60 -36.41 3.54
C SER A 169 -27.09 -36.15 3.70
N GLY A 170 -27.43 -34.99 4.27
CA GLY A 170 -28.81 -34.59 4.54
C GLY A 170 -29.72 -34.78 3.33
N ARG A 171 -30.90 -35.36 3.58
CA ARG A 171 -32.07 -35.29 2.70
C ARG A 171 -33.04 -34.28 3.28
#